data_AF-A0A8H7XEF0-F1
#
_entry.id   AF-A0A8H7XEF0-F1
#
_cell.length_a   1.000
_cell.length_b   1.000
_cell.length_c   1.000
_cell.angle_alpha   90.00
_cell.angle_beta   90.00
_cell.angle_gamma   90.00
#
_symmetry.space_group_name_H-M   'P 1'
#
loop_
_entity.id
_entity.type
_entity.pdbx_description
1 polymer ?
#
loop_
_entity_poly.entity_id
_entity_poly.type
_entity_poly.pdbx_seq_one_letter_code
_entity_poly.pdbx_strand_id
1 'polypeptide(L)'
;SLGSITRSLLTEDHVPPQGVELQHYCSGLIDAGFSRVPKSDSLVEELPYRGSVQEHLRLLDISEKVIKELIKAPIIEKVASPTLLHPDLHKRNIFVSEEDPSCVTAIIDWQSTSIEPAFVYATETPDLAEDPAADVPILEELLSSAEDDASNTPATEETAVECPEKQAARKRHEKDNYGPNPKLLRPFRHCDASWRDSAAALRQELIELSQRWTELGLPGSCPYQPTLEELVEYAKQYEDFESAIFLKSALDADSDGWFPTKNWETAKKEHKTIFNQWMESIKESGSSEGHAKKLWPFDEV
;
A
#
# COMPACT_ATOMS: atom_id res chain seq x y z
N SER A 1 3.00 51.54 -27.82
CA SER A 1 3.52 50.75 -28.93
C SER A 1 4.40 49.65 -28.35
N LEU A 2 3.77 48.53 -27.95
CA LEU A 2 4.42 47.37 -27.36
C LEU A 2 4.32 46.27 -28.41
N GLY A 3 5.42 46.08 -29.14
CA GLY A 3 5.57 45.04 -30.13
C GLY A 3 6.98 44.47 -30.02
N SER A 4 7.05 43.14 -30.02
CA SER A 4 8.26 42.33 -30.20
C SER A 4 9.16 42.10 -28.98
N ILE A 5 8.70 41.25 -28.04
CA ILE A 5 9.59 40.26 -27.38
C ILE A 5 8.77 39.00 -27.08
N THR A 6 8.71 38.05 -28.03
CA THR A 6 8.47 36.62 -27.77
C THR A 6 8.72 35.83 -29.06
N ARG A 7 9.99 35.62 -29.38
CA ARG A 7 10.40 34.62 -30.38
C ARG A 7 11.84 34.19 -30.13
N SER A 8 12.10 33.48 -29.04
CA SER A 8 13.39 32.80 -28.83
C SER A 8 13.38 31.80 -27.65
N LEU A 9 12.45 30.84 -27.62
CA LEU A 9 12.57 29.65 -26.74
C LEU A 9 12.12 28.36 -27.44
N LEU A 10 12.40 28.24 -28.73
CA LEU A 10 12.38 26.95 -29.43
C LEU A 10 13.79 26.72 -29.99
N THR A 11 14.72 26.42 -29.09
CA THR A 11 16.05 25.94 -29.45
C THR A 11 16.23 24.59 -28.78
N GLU A 12 16.18 23.55 -29.63
CA GLU A 12 16.64 22.18 -29.43
C GLU A 12 16.15 21.50 -28.15
N ASP A 13 15.09 20.69 -28.32
CA ASP A 13 14.66 19.68 -27.35
C ASP A 13 15.78 18.66 -27.13
N HIS A 14 16.70 18.97 -26.23
CA HIS A 14 17.48 17.96 -25.53
C HIS A 14 16.50 17.28 -24.57
N VAL A 15 15.71 16.33 -25.09
CA VAL A 15 14.94 15.42 -24.24
C VAL A 15 15.98 14.70 -23.38
N PRO A 16 16.04 14.94 -22.07
CA PRO A 16 17.00 14.27 -21.21
C PRO A 16 16.77 12.76 -21.33
N PRO A 17 17.82 11.94 -21.27
CA PRO A 17 17.63 10.49 -21.27
C PRO A 17 16.70 10.10 -20.12
N GLN A 18 15.75 9.20 -20.38
CA GLN A 18 14.69 8.80 -19.47
C GLN A 18 15.20 8.43 -18.06
N GLY A 19 16.42 7.89 -17.95
CA GLY A 19 17.07 7.60 -16.67
C GLY A 19 17.39 8.83 -15.81
N VAL A 20 17.69 9.99 -16.41
CA VAL A 20 17.92 11.25 -15.67
C VAL A 20 16.60 11.82 -15.13
N GLU A 21 15.50 11.66 -15.87
CA GLU A 21 14.17 12.07 -15.38
C GLU A 21 13.70 11.18 -14.22
N LEU A 22 13.87 9.86 -14.33
CA LEU A 22 13.53 8.92 -13.26
C LEU A 22 14.33 9.20 -11.99
N GLN A 23 15.63 9.47 -12.11
CA GLN A 23 16.47 9.79 -10.95
C GLN A 23 15.97 11.05 -10.23
N HIS A 24 15.64 12.12 -10.95
CA HIS A 24 15.10 13.34 -10.33
C HIS A 24 13.74 13.11 -9.69
N TYR A 25 12.86 12.34 -10.33
CA TYR A 25 11.57 11.94 -9.75
C TYR A 25 11.76 11.22 -8.42
N CYS A 26 12.64 10.22 -8.39
CA CYS A 26 12.95 9.45 -7.17
C CYS A 26 13.56 10.31 -6.06
N SER A 27 14.47 11.23 -6.40
CA SER A 27 14.99 12.20 -5.42
C SER A 27 13.88 13.07 -4.86
N GLY A 28 12.97 13.56 -5.70
CA GLY A 28 11.82 14.35 -5.25
C GLY A 28 10.88 13.59 -4.31
N LEU A 29 10.64 12.29 -4.55
CA LEU A 29 9.87 11.44 -3.64
C LEU A 29 10.52 11.30 -2.26
N ILE A 30 11.83 11.06 -2.24
CA ILE A 30 12.59 10.96 -0.99
C ILE A 30 12.60 12.29 -0.24
N ASP A 31 12.84 13.40 -0.93
CA ASP A 31 12.80 14.74 -0.33
C ASP A 31 11.42 15.06 0.25
N ALA A 32 10.34 14.66 -0.44
CA ALA A 32 8.98 14.79 0.05
C ALA A 32 8.77 13.97 1.33
N GLY A 33 9.25 12.72 1.38
CA GLY A 33 9.26 11.89 2.58
C GLY A 33 9.95 12.58 3.76
N PHE A 34 11.18 13.07 3.56
CA PHE A 34 11.91 13.82 4.59
C PHE A 34 11.18 15.07 5.06
N SER A 35 10.55 15.81 4.15
CA SER A 35 9.84 17.05 4.47
C SER A 35 8.59 16.84 5.36
N ARG A 36 8.02 15.63 5.33
CA ARG A 36 6.80 15.27 6.07
C ARG A 36 7.08 14.73 7.48
N VAL A 37 8.32 14.32 7.76
CA VAL A 37 8.73 13.90 9.10
C VAL A 37 8.78 15.14 10.03
N PRO A 38 8.14 15.10 11.21
CA PRO A 38 8.17 16.23 12.13
C PRO A 38 9.56 16.41 12.77
N LYS A 39 9.80 17.60 13.31
CA LYS A 39 11.10 17.97 13.90
C LYS A 39 11.42 17.25 15.21
N SER A 40 10.40 16.74 15.88
CA SER A 40 10.50 16.04 17.16
C SER A 40 9.35 15.06 17.28
N ASP A 41 9.59 13.98 18.03
CA ASP A 41 8.53 13.03 18.39
C ASP A 41 7.41 13.74 19.16
N SER A 42 6.19 13.27 18.97
CA SER A 42 5.06 13.67 19.81
C SER A 42 5.31 13.23 21.27
N LEU A 43 4.79 13.98 22.24
CA LEU A 43 4.82 13.60 23.66
C LEU A 43 3.77 12.54 24.02
N VAL A 44 2.90 12.19 23.07
CA VAL A 44 1.95 11.08 23.22
C VAL A 44 2.73 9.77 23.11
N GLU A 45 2.44 8.78 23.96
CA GLU A 45 2.99 7.43 23.81
C GLU A 45 2.57 6.86 22.45
N GLU A 46 3.40 7.06 21.43
CA GLU A 46 3.19 6.49 20.12
C GLU A 46 3.43 4.98 20.19
N LEU A 47 2.52 4.23 19.57
CA LEU A 47 2.62 2.78 19.44
C LEU A 47 3.95 2.42 18.76
N PRO A 48 4.73 1.43 19.27
CA PRO A 48 6.07 1.13 18.77
C PRO A 48 6.15 0.93 17.25
N TYR A 49 5.11 0.34 16.65
CA TYR A 49 5.04 0.09 15.21
C TYR A 49 5.01 1.36 14.37
N ARG A 50 4.49 2.49 14.90
CA ARG A 50 4.50 3.79 14.22
C ARG A 50 5.92 4.28 13.95
N GLY A 51 6.85 3.93 14.84
CA GLY A 51 8.26 4.31 14.79
C GLY A 51 8.50 5.78 15.17
N SER A 52 9.67 6.06 15.76
CA SER A 52 10.09 7.41 16.09
C SER A 52 10.54 8.19 14.86
N VAL A 53 10.62 9.52 14.97
CA VAL A 53 11.24 10.42 13.99
C VAL A 53 12.59 9.90 13.54
N GLN A 54 13.44 9.47 14.47
CA GLN A 54 14.77 8.95 14.15
C GLN A 54 14.72 7.66 13.30
N GLU A 55 13.75 6.80 13.57
CA GLU A 55 13.54 5.58 12.79
C GLU A 55 13.02 5.90 11.39
N HIS A 56 12.07 6.83 11.25
CA HIS A 56 11.62 7.29 9.93
C HIS A 56 12.77 7.87 9.10
N LEU A 57 13.59 8.74 9.69
CA LEU A 57 14.77 9.29 9.01
C LEU A 57 15.74 8.18 8.58
N ARG A 58 16.00 7.19 9.45
CA ARG A 58 16.83 6.02 9.12
C ARG A 58 16.24 5.24 7.94
N LEU A 59 14.94 4.95 7.94
CA LEU A 59 14.28 4.20 6.89
C LEU A 59 14.26 4.97 5.56
N LEU A 60 14.12 6.30 5.58
CA LEU A 60 14.20 7.14 4.40
C LEU A 60 15.62 7.16 3.80
N ASP A 61 16.66 7.30 4.63
CA ASP A 61 18.06 7.20 4.19
C ASP A 61 18.37 5.85 3.53
N ILE A 62 17.82 4.76 4.09
CA ILE A 62 17.95 3.42 3.55
C ILE A 62 17.18 3.31 2.22
N SER A 63 15.95 3.81 2.19
CA SER A 63 15.09 3.81 1.00
C SER A 63 15.75 4.56 -0.15
N GLU A 64 16.40 5.69 0.11
CA GLU A 64 17.15 6.43 -0.90
C GLU A 64 18.26 5.57 -1.52
N LYS A 65 19.03 4.85 -0.71
CA LYS A 65 20.09 3.94 -1.19
C LYS A 65 19.52 2.77 -1.98
N VAL A 66 18.43 2.18 -1.51
CA VAL A 66 17.73 1.07 -2.17
C VAL A 66 17.19 1.53 -3.53
N ILE A 67 16.47 2.64 -3.58
CA ILE A 67 15.89 3.20 -4.80
C ILE A 67 17.00 3.53 -5.82
N LYS A 68 18.12 4.10 -5.38
CA LYS A 68 19.29 4.37 -6.25
C LYS A 68 19.82 3.11 -6.94
N GLU A 69 19.76 1.95 -6.29
CA GLU A 69 20.13 0.68 -6.94
C GLU A 69 18.99 0.12 -7.81
N LEU A 70 17.74 0.25 -7.39
CA LEU A 70 16.58 -0.23 -8.14
C LEU A 70 16.44 0.47 -9.51
N ILE A 71 16.65 1.79 -9.57
CA ILE A 71 16.54 2.54 -10.83
C ILE A 71 17.61 2.18 -11.88
N LYS A 72 18.68 1.48 -11.47
CA LYS A 72 19.69 0.94 -12.39
C LYS A 72 19.23 -0.37 -13.04
N ALA A 73 18.21 -1.02 -12.50
CA ALA A 73 17.70 -2.27 -13.02
C ALA A 73 16.90 -2.01 -14.32
N PRO A 74 17.23 -2.68 -15.45
CA PRO A 74 16.54 -2.46 -16.72
C PRO A 74 15.03 -2.70 -16.68
N ILE A 75 14.57 -3.52 -15.72
CA ILE A 75 13.15 -3.79 -15.53
C ILE A 75 12.39 -2.56 -15.04
N ILE A 76 13.01 -1.70 -14.22
CA ILE A 76 12.41 -0.46 -13.73
C ILE A 76 12.42 0.59 -14.83
N GLU A 77 13.51 0.72 -15.57
CA GLU A 77 13.60 1.67 -16.69
C GLU A 77 12.50 1.43 -17.74
N LYS A 78 12.20 0.15 -18.05
CA LYS A 78 11.14 -0.24 -19.00
C LYS A 78 9.73 0.20 -18.60
N VAL A 79 9.47 0.37 -17.31
CA VAL A 79 8.16 0.79 -16.78
C VAL A 79 8.15 2.22 -16.25
N ALA A 80 9.27 2.93 -16.39
CA ALA A 80 9.43 4.29 -15.90
C ALA A 80 9.05 5.36 -16.94
N SER A 81 8.29 5.01 -17.98
CA SER A 81 7.88 5.97 -18.99
C SER A 81 7.01 7.07 -18.37
N PRO A 82 7.31 8.36 -18.63
CA PRO A 82 6.44 9.45 -18.22
C PRO A 82 5.03 9.24 -18.77
N THR A 83 4.06 9.09 -17.88
CA THR A 83 2.69 8.71 -18.20
C THR A 83 1.74 9.70 -17.55
N LEU A 84 0.81 10.24 -18.33
CA LEU A 84 -0.28 11.05 -17.78
C LEU A 84 -1.24 10.12 -17.04
N LEU A 85 -1.33 10.28 -15.72
CA LEU A 85 -2.09 9.40 -14.85
C LEU A 85 -3.31 10.15 -14.29
N HIS A 86 -4.41 9.43 -14.13
CA HIS A 86 -5.63 9.91 -13.49
C HIS A 86 -5.79 9.19 -12.14
N PRO A 87 -5.27 9.77 -11.03
CA PRO A 87 -5.17 9.07 -9.74
C PRO A 87 -6.50 8.59 -9.15
N ASP A 88 -7.61 9.22 -9.53
CA ASP A 88 -8.95 8.93 -9.01
C ASP A 88 -9.89 8.39 -10.10
N LEU A 89 -9.42 7.43 -10.89
CA LEU A 89 -10.21 6.83 -11.99
C LEU A 89 -11.18 5.75 -11.48
N HIS A 90 -12.12 6.14 -10.64
CA HIS A 90 -13.19 5.25 -10.16
C HIS A 90 -14.44 5.32 -11.04
N LYS A 91 -15.36 4.36 -10.93
CA LYS A 91 -16.58 4.27 -11.78
C LYS A 91 -17.44 5.53 -11.83
N ARG A 92 -17.46 6.36 -10.77
CA ARG A 92 -18.23 7.62 -10.75
C ARG A 92 -17.63 8.73 -11.61
N ASN A 93 -16.38 8.57 -12.04
CA ASN A 93 -15.65 9.51 -12.90
C ASN A 93 -15.65 9.06 -14.37
N ILE A 94 -16.30 7.94 -14.70
CA ILE A 94 -16.43 7.41 -16.06
C ILE A 94 -17.89 7.49 -16.51
N PHE A 95 -18.14 8.24 -17.58
CA PHE A 95 -19.43 8.29 -18.25
C PHE A 95 -19.43 7.31 -19.41
N VAL A 96 -20.54 6.61 -19.58
CA VAL A 96 -20.75 5.64 -20.66
C VAL A 96 -22.02 5.99 -21.44
N SER A 97 -22.17 5.41 -22.64
CA SER A 97 -23.38 5.61 -23.45
C SER A 97 -24.59 4.92 -22.82
N GLU A 98 -25.76 5.57 -22.89
CA GLU A 98 -27.03 4.97 -22.48
C GLU A 98 -27.44 3.79 -23.37
N GLU A 99 -27.06 3.82 -24.66
CA GLU A 99 -27.40 2.78 -25.63
C GLU A 99 -26.42 1.59 -25.58
N ASP A 100 -25.16 1.85 -25.24
CA ASP A 100 -24.10 0.84 -25.13
C ASP A 100 -23.14 1.19 -23.98
N PRO A 101 -23.34 0.61 -22.78
CA PRO A 101 -22.49 0.86 -21.61
C PRO A 101 -21.02 0.44 -21.78
N SER A 102 -20.65 -0.30 -22.84
CA SER A 102 -19.25 -0.60 -23.14
C SER A 102 -18.50 0.58 -23.77
N CYS A 103 -19.24 1.57 -24.28
CA CYS A 103 -18.69 2.77 -24.88
C CYS A 103 -18.53 3.88 -23.83
N VAL A 104 -17.28 4.18 -23.45
CA VAL A 104 -16.93 5.34 -22.62
C VAL A 104 -17.15 6.63 -23.42
N THR A 105 -17.95 7.55 -22.89
CA THR A 105 -18.30 8.83 -23.53
C THR A 105 -17.52 10.00 -22.94
N ALA A 106 -17.17 9.96 -21.66
CA ALA A 106 -16.32 10.96 -21.03
C ALA A 106 -15.61 10.40 -19.79
N ILE A 107 -14.44 10.97 -19.48
CA ILE A 107 -13.74 10.84 -18.20
C ILE A 107 -13.64 12.23 -17.61
N ILE A 108 -14.04 12.40 -16.35
CA ILE A 108 -14.01 13.68 -15.64
C ILE A 108 -13.06 13.61 -14.45
N ASP A 109 -12.94 14.73 -13.73
CA ASP A 109 -12.17 14.85 -12.48
C ASP A 109 -10.64 14.85 -12.63
N TRP A 110 -10.16 15.46 -13.71
CA TRP A 110 -8.73 15.61 -14.04
C TRP A 110 -7.94 16.56 -13.12
N GLN A 111 -8.50 17.03 -12.00
CA GLN A 111 -7.88 18.06 -11.15
C GLN A 111 -6.62 17.57 -10.41
N SER A 112 -6.50 16.26 -10.22
CA SER A 112 -5.34 15.60 -9.58
C SER A 112 -4.41 14.93 -10.59
N THR A 113 -4.61 15.14 -11.89
CA THR A 113 -3.80 14.51 -12.93
C THR A 113 -2.35 14.97 -12.89
N SER A 114 -1.43 14.01 -12.97
CA SER A 114 0.02 14.23 -12.96
C SER A 114 0.71 13.41 -14.06
N ILE A 115 1.92 13.82 -14.43
CA ILE A 115 2.82 13.01 -15.27
C ILE A 115 3.78 12.30 -14.32
N GLU A 116 3.68 10.98 -14.23
CA GLU A 116 4.54 10.16 -13.36
C GLU A 116 4.99 8.89 -14.07
N PRO A 117 5.98 8.15 -13.54
CA PRO A 117 6.34 6.84 -14.07
C PRO A 117 5.13 5.89 -14.12
N ALA A 118 4.99 5.13 -15.22
CA ALA A 118 3.84 4.25 -15.42
C ALA A 118 3.60 3.24 -14.28
N PHE A 119 4.65 2.89 -13.55
CA PHE A 119 4.58 1.94 -12.44
C PHE A 119 3.87 2.48 -11.18
N VAL A 120 3.67 3.80 -11.05
CA VAL A 120 3.12 4.42 -9.83
C VAL A 120 1.76 3.81 -9.47
N TYR A 121 0.91 3.50 -10.45
CA TYR A 121 -0.42 2.92 -10.21
C TYR A 121 -0.53 1.44 -10.58
N ALA A 122 0.57 0.75 -10.89
CA ALA A 122 0.54 -0.67 -11.28
C ALA A 122 0.14 -1.64 -10.13
N THR A 123 -0.13 -1.08 -8.94
CA THR A 123 -0.38 -1.73 -7.65
C THR A 123 -1.84 -2.03 -7.37
N GLU A 124 -2.64 -1.07 -7.81
CA GLU A 124 -4.02 -0.87 -7.41
C GLU A 124 -4.91 -1.56 -8.41
N THR A 125 -5.87 -2.33 -7.90
CA THR A 125 -6.94 -2.85 -8.74
C THR A 125 -8.02 -1.77 -8.76
N PRO A 126 -8.36 -1.20 -9.94
CA PRO A 126 -9.44 -0.23 -10.01
C PRO A 126 -10.74 -0.84 -9.50
N ASP A 127 -11.63 -0.02 -8.93
CA ASP A 127 -12.95 -0.45 -8.43
C ASP A 127 -13.81 -1.17 -9.49
N LEU A 128 -13.57 -0.87 -10.77
CA LEU A 128 -14.18 -1.52 -11.92
C LEU A 128 -13.68 -2.96 -12.17
N ALA A 129 -12.53 -3.31 -11.60
CA ALA A 129 -11.88 -4.62 -11.71
C ALA A 129 -11.85 -5.39 -10.38
N GLU A 130 -12.31 -4.77 -9.29
CA GLU A 130 -12.52 -5.42 -7.99
C GLU A 130 -13.60 -6.51 -8.08
N ASP A 131 -13.33 -7.65 -7.46
CA ASP A 131 -14.27 -8.75 -7.37
C ASP A 131 -14.95 -8.71 -6.00
N PRO A 132 -16.25 -8.40 -5.90
CA PRO A 132 -16.94 -8.27 -4.63
C PRO A 132 -17.00 -9.58 -3.82
N ALA A 133 -16.59 -10.72 -4.39
CA ALA A 133 -16.49 -11.99 -3.69
C ALA A 133 -15.08 -12.28 -3.11
N ALA A 134 -14.08 -11.42 -3.36
CA ALA A 134 -12.69 -11.67 -2.95
C ALA A 134 -12.40 -11.38 -1.46
N ASP A 135 -13.23 -10.57 -0.79
CA ASP A 135 -12.99 -10.15 0.60
C ASP A 135 -13.61 -11.09 1.65
N VAL A 136 -14.55 -11.94 1.25
CA VAL A 136 -15.24 -12.90 2.13
C VAL A 136 -14.29 -13.95 2.75
N PRO A 137 -13.30 -14.52 2.03
CA PRO A 137 -12.43 -15.56 2.57
C PRO A 137 -11.43 -15.06 3.62
N ILE A 138 -10.93 -13.83 3.50
CA ILE A 138 -9.91 -13.27 4.42
C ILE A 138 -10.52 -13.00 5.80
N LEU A 139 -11.78 -12.55 5.82
CA LEU A 139 -12.53 -12.33 7.05
C LEU A 139 -12.85 -13.64 7.76
N GLU A 140 -13.19 -14.70 7.02
CA GLU A 140 -13.40 -16.04 7.57
C GLU A 140 -12.10 -16.68 8.06
N GLU A 141 -10.98 -16.57 7.32
CA GLU A 141 -9.70 -17.20 7.66
C GLU A 141 -9.06 -16.61 8.92
N LEU A 142 -9.17 -15.30 9.13
CA LEU A 142 -8.65 -14.64 10.35
C LEU A 142 -9.56 -14.86 11.57
N LEU A 143 -10.89 -14.91 11.38
CA LEU A 143 -11.83 -15.24 12.46
C LEU A 143 -11.82 -16.73 12.83
N SER A 144 -11.46 -17.61 11.89
CA SER A 144 -11.34 -19.07 12.11
C SER A 144 -9.97 -19.51 12.60
N SER A 145 -8.94 -18.65 12.54
CA SER A 145 -7.62 -18.94 13.14
C SER A 145 -7.62 -19.09 14.67
N ALA A 146 -8.77 -18.86 15.32
CA ALA A 146 -9.02 -19.17 16.73
C ALA A 146 -9.55 -20.61 16.96
N GLU A 147 -9.87 -21.37 15.91
CA GLU A 147 -10.45 -22.71 15.98
C GLU A 147 -9.62 -23.74 15.19
N ASP A 148 -8.39 -23.99 15.61
CA ASP A 148 -7.71 -25.23 15.25
C ASP A 148 -7.23 -25.98 16.50
N ASP A 149 -8.11 -26.84 17.02
CA ASP A 149 -7.65 -28.13 17.52
C ASP A 149 -8.63 -29.26 17.11
N ALA A 150 -8.07 -30.17 16.31
CA ALA A 150 -8.49 -31.54 16.00
C ALA A 150 -9.84 -31.77 15.28
N SER A 151 -9.77 -32.14 13.99
CA SER A 151 -9.96 -33.55 13.60
C SER A 151 -9.68 -33.84 12.11
N ASN A 152 -8.93 -34.91 11.88
CA ASN A 152 -8.72 -35.58 10.60
C ASN A 152 -10.03 -35.85 9.83
N THR A 153 -10.02 -35.70 8.50
CA THR A 153 -10.62 -36.68 7.57
C THR A 153 -10.10 -36.50 6.13
N PRO A 154 -10.06 -37.58 5.32
CA PRO A 154 -9.07 -37.74 4.25
C PRO A 154 -9.52 -37.25 2.87
N ALA A 155 -8.51 -37.08 2.01
CA ALA A 155 -8.60 -36.73 0.60
C ALA A 155 -9.58 -37.60 -0.20
N THR A 156 -10.44 -36.94 -0.99
CA THR A 156 -11.09 -37.52 -2.16
C THR A 156 -10.77 -36.67 -3.38
N GLU A 157 -10.01 -37.27 -4.30
CA GLU A 157 -9.79 -36.80 -5.66
C GLU A 157 -11.14 -36.78 -6.41
N GLU A 158 -11.74 -35.60 -6.54
CA GLU A 158 -12.70 -35.35 -7.61
C GLU A 158 -12.09 -34.31 -8.56
N THR A 159 -11.97 -34.70 -9.82
CA THR A 159 -11.60 -33.83 -10.94
C THR A 159 -12.66 -32.75 -11.10
N ALA A 160 -12.55 -31.68 -10.30
CA ALA A 160 -13.38 -30.50 -10.41
C ALA A 160 -13.02 -29.79 -11.71
N VAL A 161 -13.99 -29.73 -12.63
CA VAL A 161 -13.93 -28.82 -13.78
C VAL A 161 -13.72 -27.41 -13.22
N GLU A 162 -12.55 -26.86 -13.50
CA GLU A 162 -12.10 -25.58 -12.96
C GLU A 162 -13.08 -24.48 -13.41
N CYS A 163 -13.82 -23.90 -12.44
CA CYS A 163 -14.82 -22.87 -12.70
C CYS A 163 -14.18 -21.70 -13.47
N PRO A 164 -14.87 -21.04 -14.43
CA PRO A 164 -14.33 -19.89 -15.16
C PRO A 164 -13.73 -18.81 -14.25
N GLU A 165 -14.27 -18.66 -13.04
CA GLU A 165 -13.77 -17.79 -11.96
C GLU A 165 -12.37 -18.19 -11.46
N LYS A 166 -12.12 -19.49 -11.26
CA LYS A 166 -10.80 -20.02 -10.88
C LYS A 166 -9.79 -19.87 -12.02
N GLN A 167 -10.23 -20.06 -13.26
CA GLN A 167 -9.40 -19.76 -14.44
C GLN A 167 -9.11 -18.26 -14.61
N ALA A 168 -10.07 -17.39 -14.29
CA ALA A 168 -9.87 -15.94 -14.35
C ALA A 168 -8.94 -15.46 -13.23
N ALA A 169 -9.09 -15.98 -12.00
CA ALA A 169 -8.20 -15.71 -10.88
C ALA A 169 -6.77 -16.19 -11.18
N ARG A 170 -6.61 -17.39 -11.74
CA ARG A 170 -5.30 -17.92 -12.15
C ARG A 170 -4.67 -17.10 -13.28
N LYS A 171 -5.47 -16.66 -14.26
CA LYS A 171 -5.00 -15.74 -15.31
C LYS A 171 -4.64 -14.36 -14.78
N ARG A 172 -5.32 -13.84 -13.74
CA ARG A 172 -4.95 -12.61 -13.03
C ARG A 172 -3.59 -12.80 -12.32
N HIS A 173 -3.43 -13.89 -11.59
CA HIS A 173 -2.19 -14.27 -10.90
C HIS A 173 -1.01 -14.58 -11.87
N GLU A 174 -1.28 -15.05 -13.10
CA GLU A 174 -0.29 -15.17 -14.18
C GLU A 174 0.01 -13.82 -14.87
N LYS A 175 -0.92 -12.86 -14.85
CA LYS A 175 -0.77 -11.53 -15.46
C LYS A 175 0.04 -10.58 -14.58
N ASP A 176 -0.02 -10.77 -13.26
CA ASP A 176 0.90 -10.15 -12.28
C ASP A 176 2.37 -10.53 -12.51
N ASN A 177 2.63 -11.52 -13.39
CA ASN A 177 3.95 -11.99 -13.79
C ASN A 177 4.49 -11.33 -15.09
N TYR A 178 3.73 -10.47 -15.77
CA TYR A 178 4.15 -9.78 -17.00
C TYR A 178 4.62 -8.32 -16.78
N GLY A 179 4.47 -7.79 -15.58
CA GLY A 179 5.04 -6.51 -15.13
C GLY A 179 6.27 -6.70 -14.24
N PRO A 180 6.99 -5.62 -13.88
CA PRO A 180 7.89 -5.65 -12.73
C PRO A 180 7.12 -6.21 -11.54
N ASN A 181 7.72 -7.19 -10.84
CA ASN A 181 7.17 -7.75 -9.61
C ASN A 181 6.68 -6.59 -8.72
N PRO A 182 5.39 -6.52 -8.33
CA PRO A 182 4.84 -5.39 -7.58
C PRO A 182 5.70 -5.00 -6.38
N LYS A 183 6.38 -5.98 -5.76
CA LYS A 183 7.29 -5.76 -4.62
C LYS A 183 8.54 -4.92 -4.95
N LEU A 184 8.98 -4.88 -6.20
CA LEU A 184 10.06 -3.97 -6.65
C LEU A 184 9.64 -2.50 -6.64
N LEU A 185 8.34 -2.23 -6.74
CA LEU A 185 7.79 -0.89 -6.87
C LEU A 185 7.39 -0.28 -5.51
N ARG A 186 7.22 -1.12 -4.48
CA ARG A 186 6.73 -0.71 -3.16
C ARG A 186 7.60 0.33 -2.45
N PRO A 187 8.95 0.28 -2.48
CA PRO A 187 9.76 1.37 -1.88
C PRO A 187 9.48 2.74 -2.49
N PHE A 188 9.17 2.80 -3.80
CA PHE A 188 8.84 4.06 -4.47
C PHE A 188 7.51 4.64 -3.98
N ARG A 189 6.57 3.80 -3.55
CA ARG A 189 5.26 4.25 -3.02
C ARG A 189 5.27 4.65 -1.56
N HIS A 190 6.01 3.93 -0.74
CA HIS A 190 5.92 4.10 0.71
C HIS A 190 6.92 5.13 1.25
N CYS A 191 7.93 5.52 0.46
CA CYS A 191 8.95 6.44 0.95
C CYS A 191 8.41 7.85 1.23
N ASP A 192 7.45 8.34 0.45
CA ASP A 192 6.94 9.69 0.63
C ASP A 192 5.79 9.76 1.65
N ALA A 193 5.13 8.62 1.91
CA ALA A 193 4.04 8.46 2.87
C ALA A 193 4.44 7.79 4.20
N SER A 194 5.73 7.50 4.41
CA SER A 194 6.20 6.65 5.53
C SER A 194 5.71 7.14 6.90
N TRP A 195 5.75 8.46 7.14
CA TRP A 195 5.29 9.08 8.38
C TRP A 195 3.76 8.95 8.58
N ARG A 196 2.99 9.08 7.50
CA ARG A 196 1.52 8.98 7.54
C ARG A 196 1.09 7.54 7.82
N ASP A 197 1.72 6.59 7.14
CA ASP A 197 1.26 5.21 7.12
C ASP A 197 1.75 4.48 8.39
N SER A 198 3.06 4.25 8.50
CA SER A 198 3.73 3.66 9.68
C SER A 198 5.19 3.33 9.32
N ALA A 199 6.13 3.42 10.28
CA ALA A 199 7.48 2.88 10.09
C ALA A 199 7.44 1.36 9.82
N ALA A 200 6.56 0.61 10.49
CA ALA A 200 6.42 -0.83 10.29
C ALA A 200 6.06 -1.20 8.85
N ALA A 201 5.22 -0.40 8.17
CA ALA A 201 4.84 -0.63 6.78
C ALA A 201 6.04 -0.52 5.85
N LEU A 202 6.74 0.64 5.86
CA LEU A 202 7.92 0.84 5.02
C LEU A 202 9.02 -0.18 5.35
N ARG A 203 9.20 -0.49 6.63
CA ARG A 203 10.21 -1.46 7.07
C ARG A 203 9.93 -2.86 6.55
N GLN A 204 8.69 -3.32 6.62
CA GLN A 204 8.31 -4.63 6.09
C GLN A 204 8.63 -4.73 4.59
N GLU A 205 8.35 -3.69 3.82
CA GLU A 205 8.67 -3.67 2.39
C GLU A 205 10.17 -3.76 2.11
N LEU A 206 10.99 -3.08 2.92
CA LEU A 206 12.44 -3.17 2.84
C LEU A 206 12.94 -4.57 3.24
N ILE A 207 12.35 -5.20 4.26
CA ILE A 207 12.68 -6.59 4.68
C ILE A 207 12.41 -7.55 3.52
N GLU A 208 11.20 -7.55 2.98
CA GLU A 208 10.81 -8.46 1.89
C GLU A 208 11.66 -8.27 0.64
N LEU A 209 11.96 -7.01 0.28
CA LEU A 209 12.83 -6.71 -0.84
C LEU A 209 14.26 -7.20 -0.58
N SER A 210 14.78 -7.01 0.64
CA SER A 210 16.15 -7.43 0.99
C SER A 210 16.33 -8.95 0.86
N GLN A 211 15.33 -9.73 1.27
CA GLN A 211 15.36 -11.20 1.21
C GLN A 211 15.37 -11.71 -0.24
N ARG A 212 14.75 -10.97 -1.16
CA ARG A 212 14.60 -11.35 -2.57
C ARG A 212 15.61 -10.66 -3.49
N TRP A 213 16.53 -9.85 -2.95
CA TRP A 213 17.44 -9.00 -3.73
C TRP A 213 18.18 -9.76 -4.84
N THR A 214 18.77 -10.91 -4.48
CA THR A 214 19.52 -11.77 -5.40
C THR A 214 18.62 -12.44 -6.43
N GLU A 215 17.43 -12.89 -6.02
CA GLU A 215 16.44 -13.53 -6.91
C GLU A 215 15.93 -12.56 -7.98
N LEU A 216 15.84 -11.28 -7.62
CA LEU A 216 15.41 -10.18 -8.49
C LEU A 216 16.52 -9.74 -9.46
N GLY A 217 17.71 -10.34 -9.39
CA GLY A 217 18.84 -10.03 -10.27
C GLY A 217 19.44 -8.64 -10.04
N LEU A 218 19.24 -8.06 -8.85
CA LEU A 218 19.77 -6.75 -8.51
C LEU A 218 21.27 -6.84 -8.19
N PRO A 219 22.08 -5.84 -8.58
CA PRO A 219 23.51 -5.88 -8.36
C PRO A 219 23.88 -5.79 -6.88
N GLY A 220 24.96 -6.48 -6.50
CA GLY A 220 25.52 -6.42 -5.15
C GLY A 220 24.60 -6.98 -4.07
N SER A 221 24.73 -6.44 -2.85
CA SER A 221 23.87 -6.75 -1.72
C SER A 221 22.87 -5.62 -1.47
N CYS A 222 21.67 -5.96 -0.99
CA CYS A 222 20.69 -4.96 -0.56
C CYS A 222 21.34 -3.99 0.46
N PRO A 223 21.17 -2.66 0.31
CA PRO A 223 21.61 -1.69 1.31
C PRO A 223 20.94 -1.85 2.68
N TYR A 224 19.76 -2.47 2.72
CA TYR A 224 19.06 -2.79 3.95
C TYR A 224 19.42 -4.21 4.42
N GLN A 225 20.06 -4.29 5.59
CA GLN A 225 20.55 -5.54 6.19
C GLN A 225 20.27 -5.51 7.70
N PRO A 226 19.01 -5.76 8.11
CA PRO A 226 18.66 -5.82 9.53
C PRO A 226 19.32 -7.02 10.22
N THR A 227 19.63 -6.88 11.51
CA THR A 227 20.14 -8.01 12.30
C THR A 227 19.03 -9.01 12.64
N LEU A 228 19.39 -10.20 13.12
CA LEU A 228 18.40 -11.21 13.51
C LEU A 228 17.55 -10.72 14.69
N GLU A 229 18.15 -10.01 15.63
CA GLU A 229 17.47 -9.41 16.77
C GLU A 229 16.49 -8.31 16.31
N GLU A 230 16.91 -7.47 15.36
CA GLU A 230 16.05 -6.47 14.73
C GLU A 230 14.85 -7.13 14.04
N LEU A 231 15.06 -8.21 13.27
CA LEU A 231 13.99 -8.92 12.57
C LEU A 231 12.91 -9.49 13.52
N VAL A 232 13.33 -10.03 14.67
CA VAL A 232 12.38 -10.56 15.67
C VAL A 232 11.51 -9.43 16.24
N GLU A 233 12.13 -8.29 16.59
CA GLU A 233 11.39 -7.13 17.08
C GLU A 233 10.46 -6.54 16.01
N TYR A 234 10.95 -6.43 14.78
CA TYR A 234 10.18 -5.87 13.67
C TYR A 234 8.98 -6.74 13.29
N ALA A 235 9.10 -8.07 13.39
CA ALA A 235 7.98 -8.98 13.16
C ALA A 235 6.82 -8.70 14.13
N LYS A 236 7.14 -8.51 15.42
CA LYS A 236 6.13 -8.17 16.44
C LYS A 236 5.48 -6.81 16.17
N GLN A 237 6.28 -5.80 15.80
CA GLN A 237 5.75 -4.48 15.45
C GLN A 237 4.87 -4.53 14.20
N TYR A 238 5.18 -5.39 13.24
CA TYR A 238 4.39 -5.57 12.04
C TYR A 238 3.04 -6.24 12.34
N GLU A 239 3.01 -7.25 13.21
CA GLU A 239 1.77 -7.87 13.70
C GLU A 239 0.84 -6.87 14.41
N ASP A 240 1.41 -6.01 15.27
CA ASP A 240 0.67 -4.91 15.91
C ASP A 240 0.10 -3.93 14.88
N PHE A 241 0.89 -3.61 13.84
CA PHE A 241 0.45 -2.74 12.74
C PHE A 241 -0.69 -3.37 11.93
N GLU A 242 -0.58 -4.64 11.55
CA GLU A 242 -1.63 -5.36 10.83
C GLU A 242 -2.92 -5.43 11.64
N SER A 243 -2.82 -5.71 12.93
CA SER A 243 -3.97 -5.68 13.84
C SER A 243 -4.65 -4.31 13.86
N ALA A 244 -3.87 -3.22 13.95
CA ALA A 244 -4.42 -1.87 13.95
C ALA A 244 -5.09 -1.49 12.62
N ILE A 245 -4.51 -1.88 11.49
CA ILE A 245 -5.09 -1.66 10.16
C ILE A 245 -6.37 -2.48 9.99
N PHE A 246 -6.37 -3.75 10.39
CA PHE A 246 -7.55 -4.61 10.36
C PHE A 246 -8.70 -4.02 11.18
N LEU A 247 -8.41 -3.60 12.42
CA LEU A 247 -9.42 -2.99 13.29
C LEU A 247 -9.99 -1.70 12.66
N LYS A 248 -9.16 -0.91 11.99
CA LYS A 248 -9.63 0.28 11.28
C LYS A 248 -10.59 -0.08 10.14
N SER A 249 -10.25 -1.09 9.34
CA SER A 249 -11.09 -1.57 8.23
C SER A 249 -12.41 -2.19 8.71
N ALA A 250 -12.37 -2.98 9.79
CA ALA A 250 -13.54 -3.64 10.36
C ALA A 250 -14.61 -2.66 10.87
N LEU A 251 -14.21 -1.43 11.18
CA LEU A 251 -15.09 -0.41 11.73
C LEU A 251 -15.86 0.39 10.67
N ASP A 252 -15.67 0.09 9.37
CA ASP A 252 -16.28 0.77 8.20
C ASP A 252 -16.26 2.32 8.32
N ALA A 253 -15.23 2.82 9.00
CA ALA A 253 -15.02 4.22 9.22
C ALA A 253 -14.10 4.73 8.11
N ASP A 254 -14.44 5.86 7.49
CA ASP A 254 -13.51 6.56 6.59
C ASP A 254 -12.17 6.78 7.31
N SER A 255 -11.10 7.09 6.56
CA SER A 255 -9.73 7.22 7.09
C SER A 255 -9.61 8.09 8.35
N ASP A 256 -10.57 8.99 8.55
CA ASP A 256 -10.63 10.01 9.60
C ASP A 256 -11.70 9.71 10.69
N GLY A 257 -12.32 8.52 10.69
CA GLY A 257 -13.35 8.14 11.67
C GLY A 257 -14.73 8.77 11.43
N TRP A 258 -14.99 9.28 10.22
CA TRP A 258 -16.20 10.04 9.92
C TRP A 258 -17.43 9.12 9.75
N PHE A 259 -18.56 9.54 10.33
CA PHE A 259 -19.85 8.86 10.18
C PHE A 259 -20.98 9.87 9.87
N PRO A 260 -21.91 9.54 8.95
CA PRO A 260 -23.13 10.31 8.78
C PRO A 260 -23.92 10.35 10.09
N THR A 261 -24.33 11.54 10.53
CA THR A 261 -25.11 11.73 11.78
C THR A 261 -26.38 10.89 11.84
N LYS A 262 -26.97 10.55 10.69
CA LYS A 262 -28.16 9.68 10.60
C LYS A 262 -27.92 8.25 11.07
N ASN A 263 -26.68 7.77 11.01
CA ASN A 263 -26.30 6.39 11.34
C ASN A 263 -25.41 6.31 12.58
N TRP A 264 -25.19 7.44 13.28
CA TRP A 264 -24.25 7.54 14.40
C TRP A 264 -24.52 6.53 15.53
N GLU A 265 -25.79 6.38 15.94
CA GLU A 265 -26.15 5.44 17.01
C GLU A 265 -25.92 3.97 16.61
N THR A 266 -26.15 3.65 15.34
CA THR A 266 -25.87 2.31 14.79
C THR A 266 -24.37 2.04 14.77
N ALA A 267 -23.58 2.98 14.23
CA ALA A 267 -22.13 2.89 14.17
C ALA A 267 -21.52 2.74 15.58
N LYS A 268 -21.99 3.54 16.56
CA LYS A 268 -21.54 3.43 17.95
C LYS A 268 -21.81 2.05 18.55
N LYS A 269 -22.96 1.45 18.23
CA LYS A 269 -23.31 0.09 18.69
C LYS A 269 -22.44 -0.97 18.02
N GLU A 270 -22.17 -0.84 16.73
CA GLU A 270 -21.30 -1.74 15.96
C GLU A 270 -19.85 -1.66 16.45
N HIS A 271 -19.31 -0.45 16.62
CA HIS A 271 -17.99 -0.19 17.19
C HIS A 271 -17.84 -0.84 18.57
N LYS A 272 -18.84 -0.67 19.45
CA LYS A 272 -18.84 -1.32 20.76
C LYS A 272 -18.88 -2.85 20.66
N THR A 273 -19.58 -3.39 19.67
CA THR A 273 -19.67 -4.85 19.46
C THR A 273 -18.31 -5.41 19.04
N ILE A 274 -17.67 -4.78 18.05
CA ILE A 274 -16.34 -5.15 17.55
C ILE A 274 -15.29 -5.00 18.66
N PHE A 275 -15.36 -3.92 19.46
CA PHE A 275 -14.46 -3.74 20.60
C PHE A 275 -14.56 -4.88 21.62
N ASN A 276 -15.78 -5.30 21.97
CA ASN A 276 -15.96 -6.38 22.93
C ASN A 276 -15.43 -7.72 22.37
N GLN A 277 -15.67 -7.99 21.08
CA GLN A 277 -15.15 -9.18 20.40
C GLN A 277 -13.61 -9.19 20.39
N TRP A 278 -12.99 -8.05 20.07
CA TRP A 278 -11.54 -7.87 20.15
C TRP A 278 -11.00 -8.11 21.57
N MET A 279 -11.65 -7.54 22.58
CA MET A 279 -11.22 -7.74 23.97
C MET A 279 -11.42 -9.18 24.46
N GLU A 280 -12.41 -9.90 23.94
CA GLU A 280 -12.65 -11.32 24.24
C GLU A 280 -11.59 -12.21 23.62
N SER A 281 -11.26 -12.03 22.34
CA SER A 281 -10.18 -12.79 21.67
C SER A 281 -8.81 -12.57 22.32
N ILE A 282 -8.54 -11.36 22.82
CA ILE A 282 -7.32 -11.05 23.57
C ILE A 282 -7.27 -11.78 24.92
N LYS A 283 -8.40 -11.96 25.59
CA LYS A 283 -8.47 -12.75 26.83
C LYS A 283 -8.25 -14.23 26.56
N GLU A 284 -8.83 -14.75 25.49
CA GLU A 284 -8.70 -16.15 25.09
C GLU A 284 -7.27 -16.51 24.68
N SER A 285 -6.59 -15.61 23.95
CA SER A 285 -5.17 -15.77 23.59
C SER A 285 -4.20 -15.58 24.76
N GLY A 286 -4.67 -15.09 25.92
CA GLY A 286 -3.83 -14.77 27.08
C GLY A 286 -2.94 -13.53 26.87
N SER A 287 -3.25 -12.71 25.87
CA SER A 287 -2.53 -11.49 25.52
C SER A 287 -2.82 -10.34 26.49
N SER A 288 -2.00 -9.30 26.47
CA SER A 288 -2.17 -8.16 27.37
C SER A 288 -3.35 -7.27 26.95
N GLU A 289 -4.40 -7.22 27.77
CA GLU A 289 -5.53 -6.30 27.58
C GLU A 289 -5.08 -4.83 27.47
N GLY A 290 -4.07 -4.44 28.23
CA GLY A 290 -3.54 -3.07 28.21
C GLY A 290 -2.90 -2.72 26.87
N HIS A 291 -2.20 -3.68 26.24
CA HIS A 291 -1.62 -3.52 24.91
C HIS A 291 -2.71 -3.48 23.83
N ALA A 292 -3.66 -4.41 23.90
CA ALA A 292 -4.78 -4.50 22.96
C ALA A 292 -5.64 -3.23 22.91
N LYS A 293 -5.84 -2.57 24.06
CA LYS A 293 -6.53 -1.28 24.12
C LYS A 293 -5.77 -0.17 23.42
N LYS A 294 -4.44 -0.19 23.43
CA LYS A 294 -3.64 0.81 22.71
C LYS A 294 -3.70 0.62 21.20
N LEU A 295 -3.85 -0.61 20.71
CA LEU A 295 -4.01 -0.91 19.28
C LEU A 295 -5.36 -0.50 18.72
N TRP A 296 -6.34 -0.25 19.59
CA TRP A 296 -7.67 0.15 19.18
C TRP A 296 -7.63 1.54 18.49
N PRO A 297 -8.17 1.68 17.27
CA PRO A 297 -7.85 2.82 16.38
C PRO A 297 -8.52 4.15 16.75
N PHE A 298 -9.58 4.14 17.57
CA PHE A 298 -10.32 5.35 17.95
C PHE A 298 -10.52 5.41 19.46
N ASP A 299 -10.47 6.59 20.07
CA ASP A 299 -10.77 6.75 21.49
C ASP A 299 -12.16 6.17 21.84
N GLU A 300 -12.32 5.61 23.04
CA GLU A 300 -13.62 5.10 23.53
C GLU A 300 -14.68 6.21 23.46
N VAL A 301 -15.65 6.09 22.53
CA VAL A 301 -16.78 7.04 22.36
C VAL A 301 -17.94 6.73 23.29
#